data_AF-A0A936C6X9-F1
#
_entry.id   AF-A0A936C6X9-F1
#
_cell.length_a   1.000
_cell.length_b   1.000
_cell.length_c   1.000
_cell.angle_alpha   90.00
_cell.angle_beta   90.00
_cell.angle_gamma   90.00
#
_symmetry.space_group_name_H-M   'P 1'
#
loop_
_entity.id
_entity.type
_entity.pdbx_description
1 polymer ?
#
loop_
_entity_poly.entity_id
_entity_poly.type
_entity_poly.pdbx_seq_one_letter_code
_entity_poly.pdbx_strand_id
1 'polypeptide(L)'
;MKTRAPTTTWGVDAEVSALAHELVETVTDPQFNAWYDAQSPGQENADKCAWKFGSTYTTPNGAKANIKVGVKHFLVQQNWKIGSSRLFQIGCAMN
;
A
#
# COMPACT_ATOMS: atom_id res chain seq x y z
N MET A 1 16.96 -10.74 -13.19
CA MET A 1 16.66 -9.39 -13.75
C MET A 1 16.63 -8.39 -12.61
N LYS A 2 17.48 -7.37 -12.62
CA LYS A 2 17.46 -6.30 -11.61
C LYS A 2 16.23 -5.43 -11.89
N THR A 3 15.21 -5.49 -11.03
CA THR A 3 14.01 -4.66 -11.16
C THR A 3 14.43 -3.20 -11.09
N ARG A 4 13.97 -2.39 -12.05
CA ARG A 4 14.19 -0.94 -12.03
C ARG A 4 13.21 -0.31 -11.03
N ALA A 5 13.68 0.66 -10.26
CA ALA A 5 12.83 1.41 -9.35
C ALA A 5 12.11 2.55 -10.11
N PRO A 6 10.82 2.80 -9.84
CA PRO A 6 10.03 3.83 -10.51
C PRO A 6 10.67 5.22 -10.52
N THR A 7 11.26 5.65 -9.40
CA THR A 7 11.93 6.96 -9.30
C THR A 7 13.40 6.94 -9.70
N THR A 8 13.93 5.79 -10.15
CA THR A 8 15.37 5.48 -10.31
C THR A 8 16.18 5.45 -9.00
N THR A 9 15.60 5.86 -7.87
CA THR A 9 16.19 5.83 -6.53
C THR A 9 15.45 4.86 -5.62
N TRP A 10 16.03 3.68 -5.38
CA TRP A 10 15.37 2.57 -4.68
C TRP A 10 14.95 2.93 -3.25
N GLY A 11 15.78 3.72 -2.56
CA GLY A 11 15.48 4.18 -1.19
C GLY A 11 14.21 5.03 -1.14
N VAL A 12 14.02 5.93 -2.10
CA VAL A 12 12.84 6.80 -2.16
C VAL A 12 11.58 5.99 -2.47
N ASP A 13 11.67 5.01 -3.38
CA ASP A 13 10.54 4.13 -3.69
C ASP A 13 10.15 3.26 -2.48
N ALA A 14 11.14 2.70 -1.77
CA ALA A 14 10.92 1.91 -0.57
C ALA A 14 10.34 2.75 0.57
N GLU A 15 10.90 3.93 0.82
CA GLU A 15 10.45 4.86 1.84
C GLU A 15 9.01 5.31 1.59
N VAL A 16 8.66 5.71 0.36
CA VAL A 16 7.28 6.13 0.04
C VAL A 16 6.30 4.98 0.19
N SER A 17 6.69 3.76 -0.20
CA SER A 17 5.83 2.58 -0.03
C SER A 17 5.63 2.19 1.43
N ALA A 18 6.67 2.32 2.27
CA ALA A 18 6.59 2.05 3.70
C ALA A 18 5.83 3.17 4.42
N LEU A 19 6.17 4.43 4.17
CA LEU A 19 5.50 5.58 4.78
C LEU A 19 4.00 5.60 4.47
N ALA A 20 3.59 5.23 3.26
CA ALA A 20 2.17 5.12 2.92
C ALA A 20 1.44 4.03 3.73
N HIS A 21 2.11 2.92 4.06
CA HIS A 21 1.58 1.86 4.92
C HIS A 21 1.42 2.36 6.35
N GLU A 22 2.49 2.87 6.94
CA GLU A 22 2.52 3.36 8.33
C GLU A 22 1.58 4.55 8.55
N LEU A 23 1.44 5.44 7.56
CA LEU A 23 0.57 6.61 7.68
C LEU A 23 -0.90 6.22 7.85
N VAL A 24 -1.35 5.18 7.13
CA VAL A 24 -2.73 4.70 7.23
C VAL A 24 -2.99 4.08 8.59
N GLU A 25 -2.03 3.32 9.12
CA GLU A 25 -2.10 2.72 10.44
C GLU A 25 -2.10 3.80 11.54
N THR A 26 -1.21 4.79 11.43
CA THR A 26 -1.15 5.93 12.35
C THR A 26 -2.45 6.74 12.37
N VAL A 27 -3.12 6.90 11.22
CA VAL A 27 -4.41 7.61 11.14
C VAL A 27 -5.53 6.81 11.84
N THR A 28 -5.47 5.48 11.80
CA THR A 28 -6.48 4.61 12.42
C THR A 28 -6.23 4.31 13.89
N ASP A 29 -4.96 4.30 14.32
CA ASP A 29 -4.54 4.23 15.71
C ASP A 29 -3.21 4.97 15.95
N PRO A 30 -3.25 6.26 16.34
CA PRO A 30 -2.04 7.02 16.63
C PRO A 30 -1.42 6.70 18.01
N GLN A 31 -2.04 5.87 18.83
CA GLN A 31 -1.63 5.61 20.21
C GLN A 31 -0.85 4.29 20.39
N PHE A 32 -0.62 3.53 19.32
CA PHE A 32 0.04 2.22 19.37
C PHE A 32 -0.69 1.22 20.30
N ASN A 33 -2.01 1.39 20.49
CA ASN A 33 -2.88 0.48 21.23
C ASN A 33 -3.83 -0.28 20.29
N ALA A 34 -3.36 -0.47 19.06
CA ALA A 34 -4.02 -0.85 17.84
C ALA A 34 -5.33 -1.63 17.96
N TRP A 35 -6.29 -1.22 17.14
CA TRP A 35 -7.37 -2.11 16.75
C TRP A 35 -6.82 -3.14 15.76
N TYR A 36 -6.76 -4.40 16.21
CA TYR A 36 -6.48 -5.52 15.33
C TYR A 36 -7.75 -6.14 14.78
N ASP A 37 -7.66 -6.69 13.58
CA ASP A 37 -8.72 -7.55 13.08
C ASP A 37 -8.85 -8.81 13.94
N ALA A 38 -10.01 -8.98 14.56
CA ALA A 38 -10.33 -10.20 15.31
C ALA A 38 -10.34 -11.46 14.42
N GLN A 39 -10.55 -11.31 13.10
CA GLN A 39 -10.51 -12.41 12.13
C GLN A 39 -9.10 -12.70 11.59
N SER A 40 -8.19 -11.73 11.72
CA SER A 40 -6.79 -11.80 11.28
C SER A 40 -5.90 -11.24 12.40
N PRO A 41 -5.67 -12.01 13.48
CA PRO A 41 -5.05 -11.50 14.70
C PRO A 41 -3.71 -10.83 14.44
N GLY A 42 -3.53 -9.62 14.97
CA GLY A 42 -2.29 -8.86 14.84
C GLY A 42 -2.14 -8.10 13.52
N GLN A 43 -3.15 -8.05 12.65
CA GLN A 43 -3.11 -7.21 11.44
C GLN A 43 -4.00 -5.98 11.58
N GLU A 44 -3.40 -4.80 11.42
CA GLU A 44 -4.10 -3.54 11.22
C GLU A 44 -4.56 -3.39 9.76
N ASN A 45 -5.06 -2.20 9.38
CA ASN A 45 -5.60 -1.97 8.04
C ASN A 45 -4.56 -2.22 6.93
N ALA A 46 -3.38 -1.60 7.01
CA ALA A 46 -2.39 -1.68 5.95
C ALA A 46 -1.63 -3.02 5.98
N ASP A 47 -1.40 -3.62 7.16
CA ASP A 47 -0.89 -4.98 7.34
C ASP A 47 -1.59 -6.06 6.50
N LYS A 48 -2.93 -6.02 6.45
CA LYS A 48 -3.72 -6.97 5.65
C LYS A 48 -3.37 -6.93 4.16
N CYS A 49 -2.79 -5.82 3.73
CA CYS A 49 -2.46 -5.52 2.36
C CYS A 49 -0.96 -5.28 2.13
N ALA A 50 -0.13 -5.64 3.11
CA ALA A 50 1.31 -5.65 2.97
C ALA A 50 1.73 -6.42 1.71
N TRP A 51 2.60 -5.80 0.91
CA TRP A 51 3.14 -6.33 -0.33
C TRP A 51 2.12 -6.61 -1.44
N LYS A 52 0.88 -6.12 -1.31
CA LYS A 52 -0.14 -6.18 -2.37
C LYS A 52 -0.21 -4.84 -3.09
N PHE A 53 0.09 -4.85 -4.39
CA PHE A 53 0.22 -3.63 -5.20
C PHE A 53 -0.92 -3.42 -6.20
N GLY A 54 -1.84 -4.39 -6.31
CA GLY A 54 -2.96 -4.34 -7.25
C GLY A 54 -2.51 -4.24 -8.71
N SER A 55 -3.32 -3.53 -9.51
CA SER A 55 -3.00 -3.26 -10.91
C SER A 55 -1.81 -2.31 -11.04
N THR A 56 -0.84 -2.70 -11.87
CA THR A 56 0.35 -1.89 -12.14
C THR A 56 0.44 -1.53 -13.62
N TYR A 57 1.14 -0.44 -13.90
CA TYR A 57 1.54 -0.03 -15.24
C TYR A 57 3.08 0.02 -15.34
N THR A 58 3.59 -0.02 -16.57
CA THR A 58 5.02 0.10 -16.84
C THR A 58 5.36 1.57 -17.06
N THR A 59 6.30 2.10 -16.28
CA THR A 59 6.82 3.47 -16.41
C THR A 59 7.74 3.61 -17.63
N PRO A 60 8.08 4.84 -18.09
CA PRO A 60 8.98 5.04 -19.23
C PRO A 60 10.37 4.41 -19.08
N ASN A 61 10.84 4.23 -17.83
CA ASN A 61 12.12 3.57 -17.55
C ASN A 61 11.99 2.02 -17.46
N GLY A 62 10.80 1.46 -17.65
CA GLY A 62 10.53 0.03 -17.58
C GLY A 62 10.24 -0.52 -16.18
N ALA A 63 10.22 0.31 -15.14
CA ALA A 63 9.79 -0.08 -13.78
C ALA A 63 8.27 -0.26 -13.69
N LYS A 64 7.79 -1.01 -12.69
CA LYS A 64 6.36 -1.13 -12.37
C LYS A 64 5.95 -0.07 -11.35
N ALA A 65 4.83 0.59 -11.59
CA ALA A 65 4.23 1.57 -10.68
C ALA A 65 2.70 1.37 -10.64
N ASN A 66 2.05 1.84 -9.59
CA ASN A 66 0.59 1.86 -9.50
C ASN A 66 0.02 3.25 -9.19
N ILE A 67 0.85 4.23 -8.83
CA ILE A 67 0.44 5.63 -8.69
C ILE A 67 1.44 6.58 -9.34
N LYS A 68 0.98 7.78 -9.70
CA LYS A 68 1.82 8.89 -10.14
C LYS A 68 1.52 10.10 -9.26
N VAL A 69 2.55 10.66 -8.64
CA VAL A 69 2.45 11.86 -7.81
C VAL A 69 3.28 12.96 -8.48
N GLY A 70 2.59 13.95 -9.03
CA GLY A 70 3.22 14.96 -9.90
C GLY A 70 3.90 14.30 -11.11
N VAL A 71 5.22 14.46 -11.23
CA VAL A 71 6.03 13.86 -12.31
C VAL A 71 6.64 12.51 -11.94
N LYS A 72 6.54 12.08 -10.68
CA LYS A 72 7.17 10.85 -10.19
C LYS A 72 6.18 9.69 -10.18
N HIS A 73 6.70 8.50 -10.44
CA HIS A 73 5.97 7.25 -10.38
C HIS A 73 6.38 6.50 -9.12
N PHE A 74 5.44 5.79 -8.49
CA PHE A 74 5.71 4.98 -7.31
C PHE A 74 4.95 3.65 -7.37
N LEU A 75 5.51 2.66 -6.69
CA LEU A 75 4.86 1.38 -6.43
C LEU A 75 4.52 1.34 -4.93
N VAL A 76 3.25 1.47 -4.60
CA VAL A 76 2.77 1.64 -3.23
C VAL A 76 1.81 0.52 -2.84
N GLN A 77 1.89 0.06 -1.60
CA GLN A 77 1.03 -0.99 -1.07
C GLN A 77 -0.44 -0.54 -1.02
N GLN A 78 -1.38 -1.47 -1.24
CA GLN A 78 -2.81 -1.24 -1.10
C GLN A 78 -3.22 -1.16 0.38
N ASN A 79 -4.43 -0.67 0.63
CA ASN A 79 -5.05 -0.70 1.97
C ASN A 79 -6.22 -1.69 2.00
N TRP A 80 -6.60 -2.12 3.19
CA TRP A 80 -7.82 -2.90 3.39
C TRP A 80 -9.04 -1.99 3.22
N LYS A 81 -9.83 -2.27 2.19
CA LYS A 81 -11.11 -1.59 2.00
C LYS A 81 -12.19 -2.32 2.81
N ILE A 82 -13.17 -1.59 3.32
CA ILE A 82 -14.36 -2.20 3.91
C ILE A 82 -15.47 -2.06 2.88
N GLY A 83 -16.10 -3.16 2.51
CA GLY A 83 -17.27 -3.10 1.65
C GLY A 83 -18.52 -2.69 2.40
N SER A 84 -19.48 -2.12 1.67
CA SER A 84 -20.74 -1.60 2.22
C SER A 84 -21.69 -2.69 2.73
N SER A 85 -21.35 -3.98 2.60
CA SER A 85 -22.09 -5.09 3.20
C SER A 85 -21.17 -6.28 3.51
N ARG A 86 -21.55 -7.10 4.50
CA ARG A 86 -20.83 -8.34 4.87
C ARG A 86 -20.71 -9.35 3.72
N LEU A 87 -21.48 -9.19 2.64
CA LEU A 87 -21.47 -10.06 1.47
C LEU A 87 -20.45 -9.63 0.40
N PHE A 88 -19.89 -8.43 0.53
CA PHE A 88 -18.86 -7.90 -0.36
C PHE A 88 -17.73 -7.29 0.48
N GLN A 89 -16.99 -8.07 1.26
CA GLN A 89 -15.71 -7.59 1.79
C GLN A 89 -14.81 -7.24 0.59
N ILE A 90 -14.63 -5.95 0.31
CA ILE A 90 -13.72 -5.52 -0.74
C ILE A 90 -12.34 -5.58 -0.10
N GLY A 91 -11.53 -6.59 -0.40
CA GLY A 91 -10.20 -6.76 0.21
C GLY A 91 -9.21 -5.64 -0.17
N CYS A 92 -7.99 -6.01 -0.55
CA CYS A 92 -6.96 -5.01 -0.82
C CYS A 92 -7.25 -4.21 -2.08
N ALA A 93 -7.33 -2.88 -1.92
CA ALA A 93 -7.61 -1.94 -2.98
C ALA A 93 -6.81 -0.65 -2.78
N MET A 94 -6.53 0.06 -3.88
CA MET A 94 -6.09 1.46 -3.79
C MET A 94 -7.32 2.33 -3.52
N ASN A 95 -7.18 3.32 -2.64
CA ASN A 95 -8.23 4.30 -2.33
C ASN A 95 -8.40 5.33 -3.46
#